data_AF-A0A8H8CVX3-F1
#
_entry.id   AF-A0A8H8CVX3-F1
#
_cell.length_a   1.000
_cell.length_b   1.000
_cell.length_c   1.000
_cell.angle_alpha   90.00
_cell.angle_beta   90.00
_cell.angle_gamma   90.00
#
_symmetry.space_group_name_H-M   'P 1'
#
loop_
_entity.id
_entity.type
_entity.pdbx_description
1 polymer ?
#
loop_
_entity_poly.entity_id
_entity_poly.type
_entity_poly.pdbx_seq_one_letter_code
_entity_poly.pdbx_strand_id
1 'polypeptide(L)'
;MPPRLGGLRRLSHSLVSNPSPSQSQASLSLPFRTPASTSSNTTCQCRLQHGAAASQAPAEPQNDKEEEKRRKVHLWLKGPGAVFKDPNPGSTNYINAYSNQGVLIRSKEGGKDTDAETLEDLRPFPLNPTFVSESVLSEDLRNEIHRQVVEYGKSPREVSVMHGVDLKRVAAVVRLVELEKKWVAENKPRAIPYARAVHQMIPTTPLKKYPERPIPHESINDLPVHRLTEAQIFYPVSESRQFTRVDAGRVFSAAPALPRAAANTPHNTPEAIEKTTCNPHMIEKVGKPNDEEEVLQPADYRIPHPHLVAFAHDRFQKPGEFREHKKRFAERIERETVALRKRQEAARAREEARITRVQPEGSRFEFRFRDAVVSRETTGKDGRGTTAPGRRYGVPNYERKRGTIKIPTKVEV
;
A
#
# COMPACT_ATOMS: atom_id res chain seq x y z
N MET A 1 14.25 -12.11 41.71
CA MET A 1 13.04 -12.40 40.91
C MET A 1 12.36 -11.09 40.55
N PRO A 2 12.16 -10.77 39.26
CA PRO A 2 11.42 -9.57 38.86
C PRO A 2 9.91 -9.87 38.72
N PRO A 3 9.03 -8.85 38.81
CA PRO A 3 7.59 -9.03 38.93
C PRO A 3 6.92 -9.42 37.60
N ARG A 4 5.87 -10.24 37.69
CA ARG A 4 5.04 -10.67 36.55
C ARG A 4 4.22 -9.48 36.05
N LEU A 5 4.55 -9.00 34.85
CA LEU A 5 3.70 -8.08 34.09
C LEU A 5 2.52 -8.83 33.49
N GLY A 6 1.32 -8.28 33.67
CA GLY A 6 0.05 -8.81 33.22
C GLY A 6 -0.02 -8.99 31.70
N GLY A 7 -0.77 -10.01 31.29
CA GLY A 7 -0.84 -10.51 29.93
C GLY A 7 -1.26 -9.46 28.90
N LEU A 8 -0.33 -9.12 28.01
CA LEU A 8 -0.62 -8.49 26.72
C LEU A 8 -1.29 -9.52 25.81
N ARG A 9 -2.54 -9.27 25.42
CA ARG A 9 -3.20 -10.02 24.33
C ARG A 9 -2.42 -9.81 23.04
N ARG A 10 -1.69 -10.85 22.61
CA ARG A 10 -1.11 -10.96 21.27
C ARG A 10 -2.22 -10.95 20.23
N LEU A 11 -2.22 -9.96 19.34
CA LEU A 11 -2.79 -10.11 18.01
C LEU A 11 -1.70 -10.71 17.12
N SER A 12 -1.70 -12.04 17.00
CA SER A 12 -0.84 -12.76 16.05
C SER A 12 -1.52 -12.79 14.69
N HIS A 13 -0.96 -12.07 13.71
CA HIS A 13 -1.22 -12.34 12.30
C HIS A 13 -0.30 -13.46 11.83
N SER A 14 -0.69 -14.71 12.08
CA SER A 14 -0.02 -15.86 11.50
C SER A 14 -0.55 -16.09 10.08
N LEU A 15 0.21 -15.66 9.07
CA LEU A 15 0.13 -16.26 7.74
C LEU A 15 0.99 -17.53 7.74
N VAL A 16 0.38 -18.67 8.06
CA VAL A 16 0.94 -19.98 7.76
C VAL A 16 -0.09 -20.84 7.06
N SER A 17 0.40 -21.41 5.98
CA SER A 17 -0.13 -22.46 5.11
C SER A 17 -0.96 -23.56 5.79
N ASN A 18 -2.02 -23.95 5.09
CA ASN A 18 -2.89 -25.13 5.27
C ASN A 18 -2.28 -26.31 6.04
N PRO A 19 -3.12 -26.93 6.90
CA PRO A 19 -3.52 -28.31 6.66
C PRO A 19 -5.05 -28.52 6.64
N SER A 20 -5.43 -29.70 6.13
CA SER A 20 -6.72 -30.23 5.68
C SER A 20 -7.94 -30.09 6.64
N PRO A 21 -9.18 -30.20 6.11
CA PRO A 21 -10.39 -29.85 6.84
C PRO A 21 -11.00 -31.05 7.61
N SER A 22 -11.27 -30.85 8.90
CA SER A 22 -12.24 -31.63 9.66
C SER A 22 -13.63 -31.00 9.55
N GLN A 23 -14.64 -31.88 9.52
CA GLN A 23 -16.04 -31.60 9.28
C GLN A 23 -16.73 -31.02 10.53
N SER A 24 -17.57 -30.00 10.33
CA SER A 24 -18.77 -29.78 11.14
C SER A 24 -19.70 -28.82 10.41
N GLN A 25 -20.87 -29.34 10.02
CA GLN A 25 -21.91 -28.61 9.30
C GLN A 25 -22.73 -27.73 10.26
N ALA A 26 -23.09 -26.53 9.80
CA ALA A 26 -24.30 -25.83 10.20
C ALA A 26 -24.72 -24.93 9.04
N SER A 27 -25.71 -25.38 8.28
CA SER A 27 -26.31 -24.66 7.15
C SER A 27 -27.41 -23.73 7.64
N LEU A 28 -27.22 -22.42 7.50
CA LEU A 28 -28.28 -21.42 7.60
C LEU A 28 -28.61 -20.94 6.17
N SER A 29 -29.69 -21.49 5.62
CA SER A 29 -30.26 -21.06 4.34
C SER A 29 -31.25 -19.91 4.57
N LEU A 30 -30.92 -18.73 4.06
CA LEU A 30 -31.84 -17.59 3.90
C LEU A 30 -32.43 -17.64 2.47
N PRO A 31 -33.75 -17.53 2.27
CA PRO A 31 -34.32 -17.45 0.93
C PRO A 31 -34.31 -15.99 0.44
N PHE A 32 -33.60 -15.76 -0.67
CA PHE A 32 -33.68 -14.53 -1.47
C PHE A 32 -34.90 -14.65 -2.41
N ARG A 33 -35.88 -13.74 -2.29
CA ARG A 33 -36.99 -13.61 -3.25
C ARG A 33 -36.77 -12.36 -4.08
N THR A 34 -36.59 -12.52 -5.39
CA THR A 34 -36.65 -11.45 -6.39
C THR A 34 -38.09 -11.35 -6.93
N PRO A 35 -38.63 -10.15 -7.20
CA PRO A 35 -39.87 -10.02 -7.94
C PRO A 35 -39.57 -9.86 -9.44
N ALA A 36 -40.12 -10.76 -10.25
CA ALA A 36 -40.22 -10.58 -11.70
C ALA A 36 -41.55 -9.88 -12.01
N SER A 37 -41.48 -8.79 -12.76
CA SER A 37 -42.62 -8.08 -13.33
C SER A 37 -42.97 -8.70 -14.68
N THR A 38 -44.19 -9.22 -14.83
CA THR A 38 -44.78 -9.47 -16.14
C THR A 38 -46.23 -9.01 -16.15
N SER A 39 -46.51 -8.13 -17.09
CA SER A 39 -47.80 -7.58 -17.48
C SER A 39 -48.61 -8.57 -18.32
N SER A 40 -49.89 -8.75 -17.98
CA SER A 40 -50.91 -9.14 -18.96
C SER A 40 -52.31 -8.75 -18.46
N ASN A 41 -53.00 -7.94 -19.26
CA ASN A 41 -54.41 -7.63 -19.15
C ASN A 41 -55.24 -8.82 -19.63
N THR A 42 -56.24 -9.27 -18.85
CA THR A 42 -57.53 -9.69 -19.41
C THR A 42 -58.66 -9.53 -18.39
N THR A 43 -59.71 -8.84 -18.84
CA THR A 43 -61.02 -8.66 -18.23
C THR A 43 -61.74 -9.99 -17.95
N CYS A 44 -62.34 -10.14 -16.76
CA CYS A 44 -63.53 -10.98 -16.57
C CYS A 44 -64.32 -10.47 -15.36
N GLN A 45 -65.54 -10.01 -15.61
CA GLN A 45 -66.53 -9.62 -14.62
C GLN A 45 -67.21 -10.87 -14.07
N CYS A 46 -67.16 -11.08 -12.76
CA CYS A 46 -68.19 -11.84 -12.04
C CYS A 46 -68.52 -11.10 -10.73
N ARG A 47 -69.74 -10.58 -10.70
CA ARG A 47 -70.40 -9.92 -9.57
C ARG A 47 -71.09 -11.00 -8.76
N LEU A 48 -70.72 -11.19 -7.49
CA LEU A 48 -71.59 -11.76 -6.47
C LEU A 48 -71.25 -11.14 -5.12
N GLN A 49 -72.24 -10.41 -4.59
CA GLN A 49 -72.24 -9.86 -3.25
C GLN A 49 -72.49 -11.00 -2.26
N HIS A 50 -71.59 -11.20 -1.31
CA HIS A 50 -71.94 -11.74 0.00
C HIS A 50 -71.11 -11.00 1.05
N GLY A 51 -71.84 -10.33 1.96
CA GLY A 51 -71.24 -9.71 3.13
C GLY A 51 -70.57 -10.77 4.00
N ALA A 52 -69.32 -10.51 4.33
CA ALA A 52 -68.64 -11.14 5.44
C ALA A 52 -67.72 -10.09 6.05
N ALA A 53 -67.76 -10.01 7.37
CA ALA A 53 -67.14 -9.01 8.21
C ALA A 53 -65.71 -8.67 7.80
N ALA A 54 -65.37 -7.39 7.92
CA ALA A 54 -63.99 -6.94 8.01
C ALA A 54 -63.35 -7.54 9.26
N SER A 55 -62.86 -8.78 9.16
CA SER A 55 -61.85 -9.30 10.06
C SER A 55 -60.59 -8.47 9.81
N GLN A 56 -60.41 -7.45 10.65
CA GLN A 56 -59.10 -6.87 10.92
C GLN A 56 -58.19 -8.03 11.29
N ALA A 57 -57.42 -8.53 10.33
CA ALA A 57 -56.25 -9.33 10.64
C ALA A 57 -55.37 -8.43 11.51
N PRO A 58 -55.00 -8.84 12.74
CA PRO A 58 -54.14 -8.03 13.58
C PRO A 58 -52.83 -7.84 12.81
N ALA A 59 -52.52 -6.58 12.48
CA ALA A 59 -51.22 -6.25 11.93
C ALA A 59 -50.17 -6.81 12.88
N GLU A 60 -49.31 -7.70 12.37
CA GLU A 60 -48.34 -8.38 13.22
C GLU A 60 -47.45 -7.34 13.94
N PRO A 61 -47.16 -7.54 15.25
CA PRO A 61 -46.43 -6.57 16.09
C PRO A 61 -44.97 -6.32 15.67
N GLN A 62 -44.51 -6.96 14.60
CA GLN A 62 -43.21 -6.69 13.99
C GLN A 62 -43.22 -5.35 13.22
N ASN A 63 -44.35 -4.96 12.62
CA ASN A 63 -44.45 -3.75 11.81
C ASN A 63 -44.36 -2.47 12.67
N ASP A 64 -45.00 -2.46 13.84
CA ASP A 64 -44.98 -1.30 14.76
C ASP A 64 -43.57 -1.01 15.29
N LYS A 65 -42.80 -2.07 15.61
CA LYS A 65 -41.40 -1.94 16.05
C LYS A 65 -40.50 -1.44 14.93
N GLU A 66 -40.76 -1.86 13.70
CA GLU A 66 -40.03 -1.39 12.53
C GLU A 66 -40.35 0.08 12.24
N GLU A 67 -41.62 0.48 12.33
CA GLU A 67 -42.07 1.86 12.18
C GLU A 67 -41.48 2.78 13.26
N GLU A 68 -41.38 2.31 14.51
CA GLU A 68 -40.73 3.05 15.60
C GLU A 68 -39.23 3.30 15.31
N LYS A 69 -38.52 2.28 14.80
CA LYS A 69 -37.12 2.42 14.39
C LYS A 69 -36.97 3.42 13.25
N ARG A 70 -37.83 3.35 12.23
CA ARG A 70 -37.85 4.32 11.11
C ARG A 70 -38.10 5.74 11.62
N ARG A 71 -39.04 5.92 12.55
CA ARG A 71 -39.31 7.22 13.18
C ARG A 71 -38.08 7.76 13.93
N LYS A 72 -37.37 6.91 14.68
CA LYS A 72 -36.13 7.31 15.38
C LYS A 72 -35.04 7.75 14.40
N VAL A 73 -34.84 7.01 13.31
CA VAL A 73 -33.88 7.38 12.26
C VAL A 73 -34.27 8.71 11.60
N HIS A 74 -35.55 8.90 11.27
CA HIS A 74 -36.03 10.16 10.68
C HIS A 74 -35.85 11.35 11.60
N LEU A 75 -36.09 11.17 12.91
CA LEU A 75 -35.85 12.20 13.91
C LEU A 75 -34.35 12.56 13.98
N TRP A 76 -33.47 11.57 13.91
CA TRP A 76 -32.02 11.80 13.88
C TRP A 76 -31.58 12.52 12.60
N LEU A 77 -32.06 12.09 11.42
CA LEU A 77 -31.75 12.71 10.13
C LEU A 77 -32.21 14.18 10.05
N LYS A 78 -33.32 14.52 10.70
CA LYS A 78 -33.83 15.90 10.79
C LYS A 78 -33.16 16.73 11.88
N GLY A 79 -32.63 16.08 12.91
CA GLY A 79 -31.92 16.70 14.02
C GLY A 79 -30.40 16.64 13.80
N PRO A 80 -29.63 15.91 14.62
CA PRO A 80 -28.17 15.88 14.54
C PRO A 80 -27.60 15.48 13.18
N GLY A 81 -28.30 14.60 12.46
CA GLY A 81 -27.87 14.09 11.16
C GLY A 81 -28.04 15.07 10.00
N ALA A 82 -28.75 16.18 10.19
CA ALA A 82 -29.03 17.14 9.12
C ALA A 82 -27.74 17.79 8.57
N VAL A 83 -26.70 17.88 9.39
CA VAL A 83 -25.40 18.47 9.03
C VAL A 83 -24.65 17.66 7.97
N PHE A 84 -24.96 16.37 7.82
CA PHE A 84 -24.34 15.51 6.81
C PHE A 84 -25.06 15.51 5.46
N LYS A 85 -26.16 16.26 5.34
CA LYS A 85 -26.92 16.36 4.09
C LYS A 85 -26.10 17.04 2.99
N ASP A 86 -25.41 18.11 3.34
CA ASP A 86 -24.55 18.87 2.46
C ASP A 86 -23.10 18.80 2.98
N PRO A 87 -22.10 18.71 2.10
CA PRO A 87 -20.70 18.67 2.53
C PRO A 87 -20.26 20.00 3.13
N ASN A 88 -19.34 19.96 4.09
CA ASN A 88 -18.69 21.15 4.62
C ASN A 88 -17.52 21.53 3.69
N PRO A 89 -17.56 22.66 2.95
CA PRO A 89 -16.53 22.95 1.97
C PRO A 89 -15.17 23.19 2.62
N GLY A 90 -14.16 22.43 2.20
CA GLY A 90 -12.77 22.61 2.66
C GLY A 90 -12.47 22.01 4.03
N SER A 91 -13.41 21.25 4.61
CA SER A 91 -13.25 20.55 5.89
C SER A 91 -13.96 19.20 5.83
N THR A 92 -13.38 18.20 6.48
CA THR A 92 -13.99 16.90 6.72
C THR A 92 -15.27 17.04 7.53
N ASN A 93 -16.30 16.29 7.12
CA ASN A 93 -17.61 16.28 7.76
C ASN A 93 -17.91 14.89 8.34
N TYR A 94 -17.04 14.42 9.23
CA TYR A 94 -17.17 13.09 9.86
C TYR A 94 -18.00 13.14 11.15
N ILE A 95 -18.64 12.03 11.49
CA ILE A 95 -19.53 11.92 12.67
C ILE A 95 -18.81 12.30 13.96
N ASN A 96 -17.53 11.94 14.08
CA ASN A 96 -16.75 12.15 15.29
C ASN A 96 -16.43 13.63 15.58
N ALA A 97 -16.53 14.50 14.57
CA ALA A 97 -16.35 15.95 14.73
C ALA A 97 -17.55 16.60 15.45
N TYR A 98 -18.66 15.90 15.64
CA TYR A 98 -19.89 16.45 16.20
C TYR A 98 -20.26 15.81 17.53
N SER A 99 -20.87 16.62 18.39
CA SER A 99 -21.56 16.11 19.58
C SER A 99 -22.81 15.32 19.19
N ASN A 100 -23.35 14.54 20.14
CA ASN A 100 -24.61 13.82 19.96
C ASN A 100 -25.81 14.72 19.58
N GLN A 101 -25.69 16.04 19.81
CA GLN A 101 -26.70 17.04 19.46
C GLN A 101 -26.53 17.61 18.05
N GLY A 102 -25.46 17.24 17.31
CA GLY A 102 -25.16 17.76 15.98
C GLY A 102 -24.40 19.09 15.99
N VAL A 103 -23.84 19.49 17.13
CA VAL A 103 -23.00 20.69 17.25
C VAL A 103 -21.55 20.31 16.99
N LEU A 104 -20.89 21.01 16.07
CA LEU A 104 -19.49 20.83 15.70
C LEU A 104 -18.57 21.12 16.89
N ILE A 105 -17.70 20.17 17.24
CA ILE A 105 -16.76 20.24 18.36
C ILE A 105 -15.40 20.66 17.79
N ARG A 106 -15.18 21.96 17.55
CA ARG A 106 -13.81 22.48 17.32
C ARG A 106 -13.23 22.96 18.64
N SER A 107 -12.00 22.54 18.93
CA SER A 107 -11.34 22.90 20.18
C SER A 107 -11.00 24.40 20.22
N LYS A 108 -11.16 25.02 21.40
CA LYS A 108 -10.64 26.38 21.68
C LYS A 108 -9.18 26.27 22.14
N GLU A 109 -8.23 26.15 21.23
CA GLU A 109 -6.82 26.30 21.62
C GLU A 109 -6.55 27.78 21.98
N GLY A 110 -6.31 28.04 23.27
CA GLY A 110 -5.92 29.37 23.76
C GLY A 110 -7.04 30.43 23.82
N GLY A 111 -8.31 30.03 23.78
CA GLY A 111 -9.44 30.97 23.88
C GLY A 111 -9.75 31.77 22.60
N LYS A 112 -9.05 31.50 21.50
CA LYS A 112 -9.41 31.95 20.14
C LYS A 112 -10.10 30.81 19.41
N ASP A 113 -11.20 31.11 18.72
CA ASP A 113 -11.85 30.17 17.83
C ASP A 113 -10.93 29.94 16.62
N THR A 114 -10.28 28.78 16.56
CA THR A 114 -9.50 28.36 15.39
C THR A 114 -10.34 27.41 14.55
N ASP A 115 -10.52 27.75 13.26
CA ASP A 115 -11.23 26.89 12.29
C ASP A 115 -10.43 25.65 11.84
N ALA A 116 -9.29 25.38 12.48
CA ALA A 116 -8.41 24.28 12.13
C ALA A 116 -8.98 22.94 12.61
N GLU A 117 -8.86 21.91 11.77
CA GLU A 117 -9.30 20.56 12.09
C GLU A 117 -8.38 19.91 13.11
N THR A 118 -8.97 19.28 14.12
CA THR A 118 -8.25 18.46 15.10
C THR A 118 -8.09 17.03 14.57
N LEU A 119 -7.13 16.26 15.09
CA LEU A 119 -6.99 14.84 14.75
C LEU A 119 -8.24 14.00 15.01
N GLU A 120 -9.11 14.41 15.95
CA GLU A 120 -10.39 13.72 16.22
C GLU A 120 -11.42 13.98 15.12
N ASP A 121 -11.40 15.16 14.50
CA ASP A 121 -12.30 15.54 13.41
C ASP A 121 -12.04 14.68 12.18
N LEU A 122 -10.79 14.32 11.94
CA LEU A 122 -10.34 13.48 10.82
C LEU A 122 -10.72 11.99 10.97
N ARG A 123 -11.36 11.57 12.07
CA ARG A 123 -11.71 10.16 12.31
C ARG A 123 -13.15 9.87 11.82
N PRO A 124 -13.33 9.11 10.73
CA PRO A 124 -14.66 8.81 10.22
C PRO A 124 -15.46 7.86 11.11
N PHE A 125 -14.79 6.99 11.86
CA PHE A 125 -15.42 5.91 12.62
C PHE A 125 -15.18 6.10 14.12
N PRO A 126 -16.20 6.50 14.91
CA PRO A 126 -16.04 6.75 16.34
C PRO A 126 -15.53 5.53 17.14
N LEU A 127 -15.91 4.31 16.71
CA LEU A 127 -15.50 3.07 17.37
C LEU A 127 -14.09 2.60 16.98
N ASN A 128 -13.47 3.20 15.96
CA ASN A 128 -12.12 2.87 15.54
C ASN A 128 -11.21 4.10 15.59
N PRO A 129 -10.62 4.41 16.76
CA PRO A 129 -9.78 5.58 16.94
C PRO A 129 -8.44 5.49 16.18
N THR A 130 -8.07 4.29 15.69
CA THR A 130 -6.80 4.10 14.98
C THR A 130 -6.86 4.54 13.52
N PHE A 131 -8.05 4.54 12.92
CA PHE A 131 -8.22 4.93 11.52
C PHE A 131 -8.52 6.42 11.41
N VAL A 132 -7.63 7.14 10.70
CA VAL A 132 -7.72 8.57 10.43
C VAL A 132 -7.80 8.78 8.92
N SER A 133 -8.59 9.76 8.49
CA SER A 133 -8.61 10.22 7.10
C SER A 133 -7.38 11.07 6.83
N GLU A 134 -6.35 10.42 6.30
CA GLU A 134 -5.11 11.09 5.92
C GLU A 134 -5.34 12.06 4.75
N SER A 135 -4.52 13.10 4.69
CA SER A 135 -4.56 14.08 3.60
C SER A 135 -4.27 13.42 2.25
N VAL A 136 -4.92 13.91 1.20
CA VAL A 136 -4.60 13.55 -0.20
C VAL A 136 -3.81 14.68 -0.88
N LEU A 137 -3.10 14.37 -1.97
CA LEU A 137 -2.37 15.40 -2.72
C LEU A 137 -3.36 16.38 -3.37
N SER A 138 -3.10 17.68 -3.24
CA SER A 138 -3.89 18.69 -3.98
C SER A 138 -3.67 18.59 -5.49
N GLU A 139 -4.60 19.13 -6.28
CA GLU A 139 -4.46 19.20 -7.74
C GLU A 139 -3.19 19.97 -8.16
N ASP A 140 -2.86 21.05 -7.44
CA ASP A 140 -1.64 21.81 -7.69
C ASP A 140 -0.38 21.01 -7.37
N LEU A 141 -0.37 20.28 -6.25
CA LEU A 141 0.79 19.50 -5.82
C LEU A 141 1.03 18.30 -6.75
N ARG A 142 -0.02 17.61 -7.22
CA ARG A 142 0.15 16.51 -8.20
C ARG A 142 0.73 17.01 -9.53
N ASN A 143 0.31 18.20 -9.96
CA ASN A 143 0.81 18.82 -11.19
C ASN A 143 2.26 19.30 -11.02
N GLU A 144 2.62 19.79 -9.83
CA GLU A 144 4.01 20.13 -9.48
C GLU A 144 4.91 18.89 -9.54
N ILE A 145 4.51 17.79 -8.91
CA ILE A 145 5.28 16.53 -8.90
C ILE A 145 5.52 16.05 -10.33
N HIS A 146 4.48 16.07 -11.17
CA HIS A 146 4.58 15.74 -12.59
C HIS A 146 5.61 16.63 -13.31
N ARG A 147 5.51 17.96 -13.11
CA ARG A 147 6.43 18.94 -13.69
C ARG A 147 7.89 18.70 -13.29
N GLN A 148 8.14 18.43 -12.00
CA GLN A 148 9.48 18.12 -11.49
C GLN A 148 10.11 16.87 -12.12
N VAL A 149 9.33 15.82 -12.34
CA VAL A 149 9.85 14.58 -12.92
C VAL A 149 9.99 14.67 -14.44
N VAL A 150 8.95 15.16 -15.14
CA VAL A 150 8.87 15.08 -16.61
C VAL A 150 9.52 16.29 -17.28
N GLU A 151 9.23 17.51 -16.81
CA GLU A 151 9.74 18.74 -17.46
C GLU A 151 11.14 19.10 -16.95
N TYR A 152 11.36 19.04 -15.63
CA TYR A 152 12.67 19.36 -15.04
C TYR A 152 13.62 18.15 -14.97
N GLY A 153 13.16 16.95 -15.32
CA GLY A 153 14.00 15.75 -15.40
C GLY A 153 14.56 15.24 -14.06
N LYS A 154 14.00 15.67 -12.92
CA LYS A 154 14.47 15.21 -11.61
C LYS A 154 14.13 13.74 -11.38
N SER A 155 14.97 13.08 -10.59
CA SER A 155 14.70 11.71 -10.16
C SER A 155 13.44 11.65 -9.30
N PRO A 156 12.57 10.63 -9.46
CA PRO A 156 11.44 10.40 -8.56
C PRO A 156 11.86 10.35 -7.08
N ARG A 157 13.08 9.87 -6.79
CA ARG A 157 13.63 9.86 -5.42
C ARG A 157 13.92 11.24 -4.87
N GLU A 158 14.40 12.15 -5.72
CA GLU A 158 14.65 13.54 -5.33
C GLU A 158 13.33 14.26 -5.05
N VAL A 159 12.35 14.11 -5.95
CA VAL A 159 11.02 14.73 -5.81
C VAL A 159 10.28 14.22 -4.57
N SER A 160 10.40 12.93 -4.28
CA SER A 160 9.88 12.31 -3.06
C SER A 160 10.45 12.95 -1.79
N VAL A 161 11.76 13.18 -1.72
CA VAL A 161 12.39 13.87 -0.58
C VAL A 161 11.99 15.35 -0.52
N MET A 162 11.86 16.02 -1.68
CA MET A 162 11.48 17.44 -1.74
C MET A 162 10.08 17.71 -1.18
N HIS A 163 9.11 16.85 -1.49
CA HIS A 163 7.69 17.03 -1.11
C HIS A 163 7.23 16.11 0.03
N GLY A 164 8.09 15.19 0.50
CA GLY A 164 7.73 14.20 1.52
C GLY A 164 6.62 13.26 1.07
N VAL A 165 6.71 12.75 -0.16
CA VAL A 165 5.73 11.85 -0.79
C VAL A 165 6.40 10.51 -1.09
N ASP A 166 5.76 9.37 -0.81
CA ASP A 166 6.35 8.05 -1.07
C ASP A 166 6.66 7.83 -2.57
N LEU A 167 7.73 7.11 -2.86
CA LEU A 167 8.19 6.80 -4.23
C LEU A 167 7.10 6.14 -5.06
N LYS A 168 6.35 5.21 -4.46
CA LYS A 168 5.26 4.51 -5.13
C LYS A 168 4.14 5.47 -5.51
N ARG A 169 3.85 6.44 -4.63
CA ARG A 169 2.85 7.50 -4.87
C ARG A 169 3.31 8.47 -5.95
N VAL A 170 4.57 8.91 -5.92
CA VAL A 170 5.16 9.76 -7.00
C VAL A 170 5.02 9.08 -8.36
N ALA A 171 5.40 7.80 -8.46
CA ALA A 171 5.27 7.04 -9.71
C ALA A 171 3.80 6.88 -10.16
N ALA A 172 2.86 6.69 -9.23
CA ALA A 172 1.43 6.63 -9.53
C ALA A 172 0.90 7.98 -10.04
N VAL A 173 1.28 9.08 -9.40
CA VAL A 173 0.90 10.45 -9.79
C VAL A 173 1.35 10.75 -11.21
N VAL A 174 2.62 10.49 -11.53
CA VAL A 174 3.15 10.73 -12.89
C VAL A 174 2.34 9.94 -13.92
N ARG A 175 2.05 8.66 -13.67
CA ARG A 175 1.24 7.82 -14.58
C ARG A 175 -0.18 8.35 -14.77
N LEU A 176 -0.85 8.77 -13.69
CA LEU A 176 -2.23 9.26 -13.74
C LEU A 176 -2.33 10.63 -14.42
N VAL A 177 -1.37 11.52 -14.18
CA VAL A 177 -1.33 12.85 -14.83
C VAL A 177 -1.03 12.71 -16.33
N GLU A 178 -0.13 11.81 -16.74
CA GLU A 178 0.09 11.51 -18.17
C GLU A 178 -1.17 10.94 -18.84
N LEU A 179 -1.90 10.06 -18.16
CA LEU A 179 -3.19 9.56 -18.64
C LEU A 179 -4.23 10.68 -18.77
N GLU A 180 -4.27 11.60 -17.81
CA GLU A 180 -5.13 12.79 -17.87
C GLU A 180 -4.78 13.68 -19.06
N LYS A 181 -3.49 13.95 -19.30
CA LYS A 181 -3.01 14.71 -20.48
C LYS A 181 -3.40 14.01 -21.78
N LYS A 182 -3.28 12.68 -21.85
CA LYS A 182 -3.74 11.89 -23.01
C LYS A 182 -5.24 12.03 -23.23
N TRP A 183 -6.06 11.99 -22.18
CA TRP A 183 -7.51 12.18 -22.31
C TRP A 183 -7.87 13.59 -22.78
N VAL A 184 -7.15 14.60 -22.31
CA VAL A 184 -7.30 15.97 -22.81
C VAL A 184 -6.95 16.05 -24.30
N ALA A 185 -5.84 15.44 -24.73
CA ALA A 185 -5.43 15.40 -26.14
C ALA A 185 -6.46 14.67 -27.02
N GLU A 186 -7.11 13.62 -26.48
CA GLU A 186 -8.18 12.86 -27.15
C GLU A 186 -9.56 13.53 -27.03
N ASN A 187 -9.67 14.72 -26.42
CA ASN A 187 -10.92 15.44 -26.15
C ASN A 187 -11.97 14.62 -25.38
N LYS A 188 -11.54 13.72 -24.49
CA LYS A 188 -12.44 12.94 -23.65
C LYS A 188 -13.04 13.79 -22.53
N PRO A 189 -14.34 13.68 -22.24
CA PRO A 189 -14.95 14.39 -21.12
C PRO A 189 -14.39 13.88 -19.79
N ARG A 190 -14.02 14.81 -18.91
CA ARG A 190 -13.51 14.53 -17.55
C ARG A 190 -14.58 14.84 -16.52
N ALA A 191 -14.62 14.05 -15.45
CA ALA A 191 -15.56 14.23 -14.34
C ALA A 191 -15.13 15.37 -13.38
N ILE A 192 -14.98 16.58 -13.91
CA ILE A 192 -14.48 17.76 -13.16
C ILE A 192 -15.43 18.16 -12.01
N PRO A 193 -16.76 18.24 -12.19
CA PRO A 193 -17.66 18.61 -11.09
C PRO A 193 -17.59 17.61 -9.94
N TYR A 194 -17.48 16.32 -10.27
CA TYR A 194 -17.31 15.26 -9.29
C TYR A 194 -15.98 15.38 -8.54
N ALA A 195 -14.87 15.52 -9.26
CA ALA A 195 -13.54 15.66 -8.65
C ALA A 195 -13.48 16.86 -7.69
N ARG A 196 -14.02 18.02 -8.10
CA ARG A 196 -14.08 19.22 -7.26
C ARG A 196 -14.88 19.01 -5.99
N ALA A 197 -16.07 18.41 -6.09
CA ALA A 197 -16.90 18.14 -4.92
C ALA A 197 -16.20 17.19 -3.94
N VAL A 198 -15.58 16.11 -4.43
CA VAL A 198 -14.85 15.15 -3.58
C VAL A 198 -13.63 15.81 -2.92
N HIS A 199 -12.85 16.60 -3.65
CA HIS A 199 -11.68 17.31 -3.10
C HIS A 199 -12.03 18.32 -2.01
N GLN A 200 -13.27 18.83 -1.96
CA GLN A 200 -13.75 19.71 -0.89
C GLN A 200 -14.12 18.96 0.39
N MET A 201 -14.38 17.65 0.31
CA MET A 201 -14.85 16.82 1.43
C MET A 201 -13.70 16.10 2.18
N ILE A 202 -12.51 16.08 1.60
CA ILE A 202 -11.35 15.33 2.11
C ILE A 202 -10.19 16.30 2.41
N PRO A 203 -9.35 15.99 3.42
CA PRO A 203 -8.22 16.84 3.74
C PRO A 203 -7.21 16.76 2.61
N THR A 204 -6.56 17.88 2.29
CA THR A 204 -5.57 17.93 1.20
C THR A 204 -4.26 18.53 1.68
N THR A 205 -3.15 18.05 1.14
CA THR A 205 -1.83 18.65 1.32
C THR A 205 -1.62 19.71 0.24
N PRO A 206 -1.64 21.02 0.58
CA PRO A 206 -1.52 22.07 -0.40
C PRO A 206 -0.09 22.19 -0.91
N LEU A 207 0.06 22.71 -2.14
CA LEU A 207 1.37 23.10 -2.67
C LEU A 207 1.83 24.37 -1.97
N LYS A 208 2.93 24.29 -1.20
CA LYS A 208 3.58 25.45 -0.60
C LYS A 208 4.63 26.02 -1.55
N LYS A 209 4.55 27.33 -1.81
CA LYS A 209 5.52 28.08 -2.64
C LYS A 209 6.52 28.81 -1.74
N TYR A 210 7.72 29.06 -2.26
CA TYR A 210 8.75 29.86 -1.57
C TYR A 210 8.18 31.22 -1.12
N PRO A 211 8.41 31.68 0.12
CA PRO A 211 9.40 31.21 1.10
C PRO A 211 8.92 30.09 2.04
N GLU A 212 7.67 29.64 1.94
CA GLU A 212 7.13 28.62 2.83
C GLU A 212 7.76 27.24 2.56
N ARG A 213 8.01 26.49 3.64
CA ARG A 213 8.55 25.13 3.53
C ARG A 213 7.45 24.16 3.10
N PRO A 214 7.75 23.19 2.23
CA PRO A 214 6.80 22.13 1.89
C PRO A 214 6.45 21.33 3.15
N ILE A 215 5.18 20.98 3.28
CA ILE A 215 4.68 20.10 4.33
C ILE A 215 4.90 18.67 3.85
N PRO A 216 5.63 17.82 4.59
CA PRO A 216 5.72 16.40 4.26
C PRO A 216 4.33 15.77 4.21
N HIS A 217 3.99 15.15 3.09
CA HIS A 217 2.69 14.53 2.90
C HIS A 217 2.53 13.22 3.69
N GLU A 218 3.57 12.39 3.72
CA GLU A 218 3.59 11.10 4.40
C GLU A 218 5.03 10.73 4.84
N SER A 219 5.17 9.64 5.61
CA SER A 219 6.48 9.10 5.94
C SER A 219 7.11 8.43 4.73
N ILE A 220 8.27 8.94 4.31
CA ILE A 220 9.02 8.40 3.16
C ILE A 220 10.03 7.31 3.54
N ASN A 221 10.27 7.10 4.83
CA ASN A 221 11.30 6.18 5.33
C ASN A 221 10.73 4.90 5.96
N ASP A 222 9.43 4.66 5.79
CA ASP A 222 8.77 3.50 6.35
C ASP A 222 9.28 2.21 5.70
N LEU A 223 9.61 1.25 6.56
CA LEU A 223 10.15 -0.04 6.17
C LEU A 223 9.15 -1.14 6.53
N PRO A 224 8.77 -2.03 5.58
CA PRO A 224 7.95 -3.18 5.93
C PRO A 224 8.72 -4.09 6.90
N VAL A 225 8.00 -4.58 7.92
CA VAL A 225 8.56 -5.53 8.89
C VAL A 225 8.95 -6.81 8.17
N HIS A 226 10.21 -7.23 8.36
CA HIS A 226 10.71 -8.46 7.76
C HIS A 226 10.43 -9.64 8.69
N ARG A 227 10.03 -10.80 8.15
CA ARG A 227 9.67 -11.98 8.95
C ARG A 227 10.76 -12.40 9.94
N LEU A 228 12.02 -12.35 9.52
CA LEU A 228 13.17 -12.67 10.39
C LEU A 228 13.27 -11.76 11.63
N THR A 229 12.75 -10.53 11.55
CA THR A 229 12.81 -9.55 12.66
C THR A 229 11.66 -9.68 13.66
N GLU A 230 10.70 -10.59 13.43
CA GLU A 230 9.56 -10.81 14.34
C GLU A 230 9.95 -11.59 15.60
N ALA A 231 11.04 -12.36 15.53
CA ALA A 231 11.51 -13.16 16.65
C ALA A 231 12.16 -12.30 17.75
N GLN A 232 11.80 -12.56 19.00
CA GLN A 232 12.47 -11.97 20.17
C GLN A 232 13.77 -12.74 20.45
N ILE A 233 14.91 -12.07 20.32
CA ILE A 233 16.24 -12.68 20.49
C ILE A 233 17.03 -11.90 21.55
N PHE A 234 17.54 -12.61 22.56
CA PHE A 234 18.53 -12.10 23.50
C PHE A 234 19.87 -12.75 23.17
N TYR A 235 20.71 -12.06 22.40
CA TYR A 235 21.96 -12.62 21.88
C TYR A 235 23.10 -12.35 22.86
N PRO A 236 23.74 -13.39 23.46
CA PRO A 236 24.84 -13.19 24.41
C PRO A 236 26.08 -12.69 23.67
N VAL A 237 26.64 -11.60 24.15
CA VAL A 237 27.86 -10.98 23.61
C VAL A 237 28.83 -10.67 24.75
N SER A 238 30.11 -10.50 24.42
CA SER A 238 31.09 -9.98 25.37
C SER A 238 30.69 -8.59 25.87
N GLU A 239 30.96 -8.30 27.14
CA GLU A 239 30.70 -7.01 27.79
C GLU A 239 31.30 -5.80 27.05
N SER A 240 32.42 -6.00 26.37
CA SER A 240 33.12 -4.95 25.63
C SER A 240 32.79 -4.94 24.13
N ARG A 241 31.86 -5.78 23.66
CA ARG A 241 31.52 -5.85 22.23
C ARG A 241 30.60 -4.70 21.85
N GLN A 242 31.01 -3.91 20.85
CA GLN A 242 30.14 -2.93 20.21
C GLN A 242 29.16 -3.66 19.27
N PHE A 243 27.92 -3.83 19.72
CA PHE A 243 26.90 -4.53 18.93
C PHE A 243 26.16 -3.56 18.00
N THR A 244 26.36 -3.71 16.69
CA THR A 244 25.83 -2.79 15.67
C THR A 244 24.53 -3.27 15.02
N ARG A 245 23.89 -2.43 14.20
CA ARG A 245 22.71 -2.83 13.40
C ARG A 245 23.05 -3.89 12.35
N VAL A 246 24.29 -3.92 11.86
CA VAL A 246 24.79 -4.97 10.97
C VAL A 246 24.88 -6.30 11.72
N ASP A 247 25.42 -6.29 12.95
CA ASP A 247 25.45 -7.49 13.80
C ASP A 247 24.03 -8.00 14.07
N ALA A 248 23.09 -7.11 14.38
CA ALA A 248 21.69 -7.48 14.59
C ALA A 248 21.07 -8.16 13.36
N GLY A 249 21.30 -7.60 12.16
CA GLY A 249 20.86 -8.20 10.89
C GLY A 249 21.42 -9.61 10.68
N ARG A 250 22.71 -9.80 10.98
CA ARG A 250 23.36 -11.12 10.91
C ARG A 250 22.75 -12.11 11.92
N VAL A 251 22.49 -11.67 13.16
CA VAL A 251 21.85 -12.51 14.18
C VAL A 251 20.46 -12.97 13.72
N PHE A 252 19.65 -12.08 13.13
CA PHE A 252 18.34 -12.45 12.58
C PHE A 252 18.42 -13.47 11.42
N SER A 253 19.52 -13.44 10.65
CA SER A 253 19.78 -14.40 9.58
C SER A 253 20.58 -15.64 10.03
N ALA A 254 20.80 -15.83 11.33
CA ALA A 254 21.68 -16.87 11.86
C ALA A 254 23.08 -16.89 11.21
N ALA A 255 23.53 -15.74 10.69
CA ALA A 255 24.82 -15.59 10.05
C ALA A 255 25.93 -15.46 11.11
N PRO A 256 27.14 -15.99 10.84
CA PRO A 256 28.25 -15.85 11.76
C PRO A 256 28.60 -14.37 11.94
N ALA A 257 29.10 -14.03 13.14
CA ALA A 257 29.58 -12.69 13.45
C ALA A 257 30.70 -12.27 12.49
N LEU A 258 30.73 -10.98 12.12
CA LEU A 258 31.81 -10.44 11.33
C LEU A 258 33.14 -10.47 12.11
N PRO A 259 34.28 -10.60 11.40
CA PRO A 259 35.58 -10.36 12.00
C PRO A 259 35.64 -8.98 12.65
N ARG A 260 36.31 -8.85 13.80
CA ARG A 260 36.35 -7.61 14.61
C ARG A 260 36.76 -6.37 13.81
N ALA A 261 37.73 -6.49 12.91
CA ALA A 261 38.16 -5.40 12.05
C ALA A 261 37.04 -4.87 11.15
N ALA A 262 36.22 -5.76 10.59
CA ALA A 262 35.09 -5.39 9.73
C ALA A 262 33.88 -4.92 10.55
N ALA A 263 33.65 -5.49 11.73
CA ALA A 263 32.54 -5.12 12.61
C ALA A 263 32.67 -3.69 13.17
N ASN A 264 33.91 -3.21 13.35
CA ASN A 264 34.17 -1.87 13.85
C ASN A 264 34.03 -0.77 12.78
N THR A 265 33.92 -1.13 11.50
CA THR A 265 33.76 -0.15 10.42
C THR A 265 32.34 0.44 10.45
N PRO A 266 32.19 1.79 10.49
CA PRO A 266 30.87 2.40 10.52
C PRO A 266 30.09 2.10 9.23
N HIS A 267 28.88 1.57 9.38
CA HIS A 267 28.03 1.16 8.26
C HIS A 267 27.15 2.29 7.71
N ASN A 268 27.05 3.42 8.42
CA ASN A 268 26.24 4.58 8.05
C ASN A 268 27.04 5.67 7.31
N THR A 269 28.12 5.30 6.63
CA THR A 269 28.96 6.23 5.87
C THR A 269 28.44 6.39 4.43
N PRO A 270 28.72 7.52 3.76
CA PRO A 270 28.35 7.71 2.36
C PRO A 270 28.87 6.60 1.43
N GLU A 271 30.09 6.12 1.66
CA GLU A 271 30.72 5.05 0.88
C GLU A 271 30.00 3.71 1.06
N ALA A 272 29.62 3.36 2.29
CA ALA A 272 28.88 2.15 2.60
C ALA A 272 27.47 2.15 1.97
N ILE A 273 26.80 3.31 1.99
CA ILE A 273 25.52 3.51 1.33
C ILE A 273 25.67 3.36 -0.19
N GLU A 274 26.65 4.05 -0.79
CA GLU A 274 26.90 4.01 -2.23
C GLU A 274 27.21 2.60 -2.73
N LYS A 275 28.03 1.85 -2.00
CA LYS A 275 28.35 0.45 -2.30
C LYS A 275 27.08 -0.41 -2.40
N THR A 276 26.16 -0.23 -1.46
CA THR A 276 24.90 -0.99 -1.38
C THR A 276 23.89 -0.56 -2.45
N THR A 277 23.74 0.75 -2.71
CA THR A 277 22.80 1.26 -3.71
C THR A 277 23.24 0.95 -5.15
N CYS A 278 24.54 0.94 -5.42
CA CYS A 278 25.10 0.59 -6.72
C CYS A 278 25.00 -0.92 -7.00
N ASN A 279 25.21 -1.75 -5.98
CA ASN A 279 25.24 -3.22 -6.11
C ASN A 279 24.25 -3.94 -5.17
N PRO A 280 22.93 -3.74 -5.32
CA PRO A 280 21.94 -4.29 -4.39
C PRO A 280 21.81 -5.82 -4.45
N HIS A 281 22.27 -6.46 -5.53
CA HIS A 281 22.23 -7.92 -5.68
C HIS A 281 23.43 -8.62 -5.02
N MET A 282 24.43 -7.88 -4.57
CA MET A 282 25.63 -8.43 -3.93
C MET A 282 25.41 -8.52 -2.41
N ILE A 283 24.48 -9.37 -2.01
CA ILE A 283 24.23 -9.67 -0.60
C ILE A 283 24.93 -11.00 -0.25
N GLU A 284 25.60 -11.03 0.89
CA GLU A 284 26.20 -12.25 1.43
C GLU A 284 25.11 -13.31 1.63
N LYS A 285 25.41 -14.54 1.21
CA LYS A 285 24.52 -15.70 1.42
C LYS A 285 25.14 -16.65 2.44
N VAL A 286 24.31 -17.16 3.33
CA VAL A 286 24.69 -18.14 4.37
C VAL A 286 23.76 -19.33 4.30
N GLY A 287 24.23 -20.51 4.68
CA GLY A 287 23.42 -21.73 4.70
C GLY A 287 24.07 -22.89 3.95
N LYS A 288 23.29 -23.93 3.70
CA LYS A 288 23.74 -25.10 2.95
C LYS A 288 23.60 -24.81 1.45
N PRO A 289 24.36 -25.46 0.55
CA PRO A 289 24.30 -25.19 -0.90
C PRO A 289 22.91 -25.33 -1.55
N ASN A 290 21.96 -26.00 -0.90
CA ASN A 290 20.60 -26.15 -1.39
C ASN A 290 19.60 -25.18 -0.71
N ASP A 291 19.98 -24.59 0.43
CA ASP A 291 19.16 -23.75 1.31
C ASP A 291 19.99 -22.51 1.72
N GLU A 292 20.45 -21.76 0.71
CA GLU A 292 21.16 -20.50 0.93
C GLU A 292 20.16 -19.38 1.18
N GLU A 293 20.35 -18.65 2.27
CA GLU A 293 19.58 -17.47 2.62
C GLU A 293 20.46 -16.22 2.58
N GLU A 294 19.89 -15.11 2.10
CA GLU A 294 20.57 -13.82 2.10
C GLU A 294 20.62 -13.24 3.51
N VAL A 295 21.79 -12.71 3.89
CA VAL A 295 21.98 -12.05 5.17
C VAL A 295 21.18 -10.74 5.21
N LEU A 296 20.34 -10.60 6.24
CA LEU A 296 19.45 -9.47 6.42
C LEU A 296 20.27 -8.19 6.60
N GLN A 297 20.08 -7.26 5.67
CA GLN A 297 20.72 -5.95 5.72
C GLN A 297 20.14 -5.08 6.85
N PRO A 298 20.93 -4.17 7.44
CA PRO A 298 20.42 -3.21 8.41
C PRO A 298 19.32 -2.31 7.81
N ALA A 299 18.51 -1.70 8.66
CA ALA A 299 17.42 -0.82 8.21
C ALA A 299 17.94 0.35 7.36
N ASP A 300 19.14 0.88 7.67
CA ASP A 300 19.78 2.00 6.96
C ASP A 300 19.89 1.78 5.45
N TYR A 301 20.03 0.53 5.01
CA TYR A 301 20.18 0.17 3.59
C TYR A 301 18.85 -0.19 2.93
N ARG A 302 17.89 -0.67 3.72
CA ARG A 302 16.61 -1.19 3.23
C ARG A 302 15.54 -0.09 3.07
N ILE A 303 15.72 1.05 3.72
CA ILE A 303 14.80 2.18 3.57
C ILE A 303 14.68 2.62 2.11
N PRO A 304 13.54 3.20 1.70
CA PRO A 304 13.38 3.73 0.35
C PRO A 304 14.43 4.80 -0.01
N HIS A 305 14.89 5.61 0.96
CA HIS A 305 15.85 6.70 0.73
C HIS A 305 17.16 6.53 1.51
N PRO A 306 18.03 5.56 1.16
CA PRO A 306 19.29 5.34 1.88
C PRO A 306 20.24 6.54 1.78
N HIS A 307 20.13 7.36 0.73
CA HIS A 307 20.87 8.61 0.54
C HIS A 307 20.64 9.65 1.66
N LEU A 308 19.50 9.60 2.35
CA LEU A 308 19.24 10.48 3.49
C LEU A 308 20.15 10.15 4.68
N VAL A 309 20.58 8.89 4.83
CA VAL A 309 21.57 8.49 5.85
C VAL A 309 22.91 9.15 5.54
N ALA A 310 23.35 9.07 4.28
CA ALA A 310 24.58 9.72 3.84
C ALA A 310 24.50 11.26 3.94
N PHE A 311 23.35 11.85 3.63
CA PHE A 311 23.11 13.29 3.79
C PHE A 311 23.13 13.72 5.26
N ALA A 312 22.52 12.95 6.16
CA ALA A 312 22.60 13.18 7.60
C ALA A 312 24.05 13.09 8.09
N HIS A 313 24.79 12.09 7.63
CA HIS A 313 26.22 11.93 7.95
C HIS A 313 27.04 13.16 7.54
N ASP A 314 26.84 13.70 6.32
CA ASP A 314 27.54 14.93 5.88
C ASP A 314 27.24 16.13 6.78
N ARG A 315 25.98 16.28 7.21
CA ARG A 315 25.56 17.37 8.11
C ARG A 315 26.22 17.29 9.48
N PHE A 316 26.46 16.08 9.98
CA PHE A 316 27.14 15.88 11.26
C PHE A 316 28.65 16.11 11.15
N GLN A 317 29.29 15.63 10.08
CA GLN A 317 30.74 15.73 9.92
C GLN A 317 31.20 17.12 9.49
N LYS A 318 30.41 17.83 8.68
CA LYS A 318 30.75 19.15 8.15
C LYS A 318 29.62 20.15 8.40
N PRO A 319 29.38 20.56 9.66
CA PRO A 319 28.30 21.50 9.97
C PRO A 319 28.51 22.84 9.24
N GLY A 320 27.44 23.41 8.70
CA GLY A 320 27.45 24.73 8.05
C GLY A 320 27.55 24.71 6.52
N GLU A 321 27.93 23.60 5.89
CA GLU A 321 28.08 23.50 4.42
C GLU A 321 26.75 23.19 3.69
N PHE A 322 25.66 23.92 3.97
CA PHE A 322 24.31 23.56 3.47
C PHE A 322 24.20 23.40 1.96
N ARG A 323 24.87 24.28 1.19
CA ARG A 323 24.89 24.21 -0.29
C ARG A 323 25.63 22.97 -0.78
N GLU A 324 26.78 22.66 -0.19
CA GLU A 324 27.57 21.48 -0.55
C GLU A 324 26.86 20.18 -0.17
N HIS A 325 26.17 20.13 0.98
CA HIS A 325 25.37 18.96 1.35
C HIS A 325 24.30 18.66 0.31
N LYS A 326 23.58 19.69 -0.17
CA LYS A 326 22.57 19.54 -1.21
C LYS A 326 23.18 19.09 -2.54
N LYS A 327 24.34 19.65 -2.90
CA LYS A 327 25.08 19.27 -4.10
C LYS A 327 25.50 17.80 -4.06
N ARG A 328 26.16 17.36 -2.97
CA ARG A 328 26.56 15.95 -2.76
C ARG A 328 25.35 15.01 -2.77
N PHE A 329 24.23 15.42 -2.18
CA PHE A 329 23.01 14.63 -2.23
C PHE A 329 22.48 14.45 -3.66
N ALA A 330 22.41 15.53 -4.43
CA ALA A 330 21.98 15.49 -5.83
C ALA A 330 22.91 14.60 -6.68
N GLU A 331 24.22 14.76 -6.53
CA GLU A 331 25.22 13.93 -7.23
C GLU A 331 25.06 12.43 -6.91
N ARG A 332 24.77 12.05 -5.67
CA ARG A 332 24.53 10.65 -5.30
C ARG A 332 23.27 10.08 -5.96
N ILE A 333 22.18 10.84 -5.94
CA ILE A 333 20.93 10.43 -6.60
C ILE A 333 21.16 10.27 -8.10
N GLU A 334 21.87 11.20 -8.73
CA GLU A 334 22.21 11.12 -10.15
C GLU A 334 23.02 9.85 -10.46
N ARG A 335 24.10 9.58 -9.72
CA ARG A 335 24.91 8.35 -9.88
C ARG A 335 24.07 7.09 -9.74
N GLU A 336 23.21 7.00 -8.73
CA GLU A 336 22.30 5.86 -8.56
C GLU A 336 21.34 5.72 -9.75
N THR A 337 20.76 6.83 -10.21
CA THR A 337 19.81 6.81 -11.34
C THR A 337 20.48 6.36 -12.64
N VAL A 338 21.70 6.80 -12.90
CA VAL A 338 22.51 6.36 -14.05
C VAL A 338 22.84 4.88 -13.93
N ALA A 339 23.30 4.42 -12.75
CA ALA A 339 23.57 3.01 -12.51
C ALA A 339 22.33 2.12 -12.65
N LEU A 340 21.16 2.60 -12.23
CA LEU A 340 19.89 1.91 -12.37
C LEU A 340 19.43 1.85 -13.83
N ARG A 341 19.50 2.96 -14.58
CA ARG A 341 19.19 2.99 -16.02
C ARG A 341 20.07 2.02 -16.81
N LYS A 342 21.39 2.06 -16.58
CA LYS A 342 22.35 1.13 -17.21
C LYS A 342 22.01 -0.34 -16.90
N ARG A 343 21.60 -0.64 -15.67
CA ARG A 343 21.16 -1.99 -15.28
C ARG A 343 19.87 -2.41 -15.99
N GLN A 344 18.89 -1.52 -16.08
CA GLN A 344 17.64 -1.78 -16.79
C GLN A 344 17.85 -1.98 -18.29
N GLU A 345 18.70 -1.18 -18.92
CA GLU A 345 19.10 -1.33 -20.32
C GLU A 345 19.80 -2.66 -20.56
N ALA A 346 20.79 -3.00 -19.72
CA ALA A 346 21.47 -4.29 -19.82
C ALA A 346 20.52 -5.49 -19.60
N ALA A 347 19.56 -5.38 -18.67
CA ALA A 347 18.56 -6.41 -18.45
C ALA A 347 17.62 -6.57 -19.65
N ARG A 348 17.11 -5.46 -20.20
CA ARG A 348 16.28 -5.47 -21.42
C ARG A 348 17.03 -6.04 -22.62
N ALA A 349 18.28 -5.62 -22.84
CA ALA A 349 19.11 -6.14 -23.92
C ALA A 349 19.38 -7.64 -23.77
N ARG A 350 19.59 -8.14 -22.54
CA ARG A 350 19.72 -9.58 -22.26
C ARG A 350 18.44 -10.34 -22.54
N GLU A 351 17.28 -9.78 -22.17
CA GLU A 351 15.99 -10.40 -22.44
C GLU A 351 15.67 -10.44 -23.93
N GLU A 352 15.97 -9.37 -24.66
CA GLU A 352 15.81 -9.29 -26.12
C GLU A 352 16.76 -10.24 -26.85
N ALA A 353 18.03 -10.31 -26.44
CA ALA A 353 19.01 -11.23 -27.01
C ALA A 353 18.65 -12.71 -26.79
N ARG A 354 17.85 -13.01 -25.74
CA ARG A 354 17.34 -14.38 -25.49
C ARG A 354 16.13 -14.73 -26.37
N ILE A 355 15.52 -13.76 -27.05
CA ILE A 355 14.31 -13.96 -27.85
C ILE A 355 14.65 -13.88 -29.34
N THR A 356 14.60 -15.02 -30.02
CA THR A 356 14.73 -15.08 -31.49
C THR A 356 13.38 -14.85 -32.14
N ARG A 357 13.24 -13.77 -32.92
CA ARG A 357 12.00 -13.40 -33.62
C ARG A 357 12.08 -13.84 -35.08
N VAL A 358 11.10 -14.62 -35.55
CA VAL A 358 11.03 -15.13 -36.93
C VAL A 358 9.64 -14.82 -37.50
N GLN A 359 9.61 -14.09 -38.62
CA GLN A 359 8.38 -13.80 -39.36
C GLN A 359 8.53 -14.33 -40.80
N PRO A 360 8.04 -15.55 -41.10
CA PRO A 360 8.08 -16.10 -42.45
C PRO A 360 7.24 -15.26 -43.44
N GLU A 361 7.67 -15.23 -44.70
CA GLU A 361 6.90 -14.58 -45.77
C GLU A 361 5.50 -15.20 -45.90
N GLY A 362 4.46 -14.36 -45.86
CA GLY A 362 3.06 -14.80 -45.87
C GLY A 362 2.51 -15.27 -44.51
N SER A 363 3.29 -15.24 -43.42
CA SER A 363 2.80 -15.59 -42.08
C SER A 363 1.96 -14.48 -41.44
N ARG A 364 0.85 -14.87 -40.82
CA ARG A 364 0.01 -13.98 -40.00
C ARG A 364 0.60 -13.69 -38.63
N PHE A 365 1.57 -14.49 -38.17
CA PHE A 365 2.11 -14.44 -36.83
C PHE A 365 3.62 -14.23 -36.83
N GLU A 366 4.10 -13.51 -35.82
CA GLU A 366 5.51 -13.43 -35.44
C GLU A 366 5.79 -14.55 -34.42
N PHE A 367 6.69 -15.47 -34.76
CA PHE A 367 7.10 -16.53 -33.84
C PHE A 367 8.26 -16.05 -32.98
N ARG A 368 8.12 -16.15 -31.65
CA ARG A 368 9.14 -15.77 -30.67
C ARG A 368 9.67 -17.01 -29.97
N PHE A 369 10.88 -17.41 -30.32
CA PHE A 369 11.55 -18.55 -29.72
C PHE A 369 12.40 -18.10 -28.52
N ARG A 370 12.34 -18.88 -27.43
CA ARG A 370 13.19 -18.74 -26.26
C ARG A 370 13.77 -20.10 -25.94
N ASP A 371 15.09 -20.18 -25.85
CA ASP A 371 15.75 -21.44 -25.54
C ASP A 371 15.44 -21.86 -24.10
N ALA A 372 14.91 -23.06 -23.95
CA ALA A 372 14.56 -23.64 -22.66
C ALA A 372 15.82 -24.27 -22.03
N VAL A 373 16.38 -23.60 -21.01
CA VAL A 373 17.56 -24.11 -20.30
C VAL A 373 17.12 -25.10 -19.21
N VAL A 374 17.32 -26.39 -19.47
CA VAL A 374 17.14 -27.47 -18.49
C VAL A 374 18.52 -27.83 -17.94
N SER A 375 18.85 -27.25 -16.79
CA SER A 375 20.12 -27.51 -16.08
C SER A 375 19.84 -27.98 -14.65
N ARG A 376 20.88 -28.48 -13.98
CA ARG A 376 20.81 -28.83 -12.55
C ARG A 376 20.39 -27.64 -11.69
N GLU A 377 20.69 -26.42 -12.11
CA GLU A 377 20.34 -25.18 -11.42
C GLU A 377 18.85 -24.84 -11.58
N THR A 378 18.28 -25.00 -12.78
CA THR A 378 16.85 -24.71 -13.01
C THR A 378 15.94 -25.82 -12.47
N THR A 379 16.35 -27.07 -12.66
CA THR A 379 15.56 -28.27 -12.36
C THR A 379 15.76 -28.77 -10.93
N GLY A 380 16.86 -28.36 -10.28
CA GLY A 380 17.29 -28.87 -8.99
C GLY A 380 17.80 -30.32 -9.08
N LYS A 381 18.41 -30.80 -7.99
CA LYS A 381 18.91 -32.18 -7.89
C LYS A 381 17.79 -33.23 -8.00
N ASP A 382 16.61 -32.89 -7.47
CA ASP A 382 15.48 -33.82 -7.35
C ASP A 382 14.40 -33.62 -8.42
N GLY A 383 14.67 -32.79 -9.44
CA GLY A 383 13.67 -32.47 -10.47
C GLY A 383 12.53 -31.54 -10.03
N ARG A 384 12.62 -30.95 -8.83
CA ARG A 384 11.55 -30.15 -8.22
C ARG A 384 11.77 -28.63 -8.26
N GLY A 385 12.79 -28.14 -8.96
CA GLY A 385 13.15 -26.71 -9.05
C GLY A 385 12.05 -25.81 -9.58
N THR A 386 11.84 -24.65 -8.96
CA THR A 386 10.69 -23.75 -9.20
C THR A 386 10.76 -22.99 -10.52
N THR A 387 11.96 -22.85 -11.11
CA THR A 387 12.22 -22.03 -12.29
C THR A 387 12.32 -22.83 -13.59
N ALA A 388 12.29 -24.16 -13.54
CA ALA A 388 12.39 -25.01 -14.71
C ALA A 388 11.20 -24.80 -15.68
N PRO A 389 11.47 -24.67 -17.00
CA PRO A 389 10.40 -24.61 -18.01
C PRO A 389 9.73 -25.98 -18.19
N GLY A 390 8.44 -25.98 -18.54
CA GLY A 390 7.67 -27.18 -18.89
C GLY A 390 6.60 -27.59 -17.87
N ARG A 391 5.80 -28.60 -18.23
CA ARG A 391 4.77 -29.17 -17.36
C ARG A 391 5.35 -30.34 -16.56
N ARG A 392 5.20 -30.30 -15.24
CA ARG A 392 5.71 -31.35 -14.34
C ARG A 392 4.94 -32.67 -14.51
N TYR A 393 5.67 -33.78 -14.53
CA TYR A 393 5.12 -35.14 -14.55
C TYR A 393 4.77 -35.63 -13.12
N GLY A 394 3.86 -36.60 -13.01
CA GLY A 394 3.47 -37.19 -11.73
C GLY A 394 2.62 -36.28 -10.83
N VAL A 395 2.04 -35.21 -11.38
CA VAL A 395 1.18 -34.26 -10.65
C VAL A 395 -0.24 -34.28 -11.26
N PRO A 396 -1.28 -34.73 -10.53
CA PRO A 396 -2.66 -34.71 -11.03
C PRO A 396 -3.19 -33.28 -11.14
N ASN A 397 -4.27 -33.09 -11.90
CA ASN A 397 -4.92 -31.79 -12.02
C ASN A 397 -5.49 -31.32 -10.66
N TYR A 398 -5.22 -30.07 -10.27
CA TYR A 398 -5.71 -29.44 -9.04
C TYR A 398 -7.08 -28.76 -9.19
N GLU A 399 -7.79 -29.00 -10.29
CA GLU A 399 -9.07 -28.35 -10.59
C GLU A 399 -10.16 -28.58 -9.53
N ARG A 400 -10.18 -29.77 -8.92
CA ARG A 400 -11.13 -30.14 -7.85
C ARG A 400 -10.66 -29.74 -6.45
N LYS A 401 -9.45 -29.20 -6.32
CA LYS A 401 -8.90 -28.76 -5.02
C LYS A 401 -9.55 -27.44 -4.61
N ARG A 402 -10.11 -27.41 -3.40
CA ARG A 402 -10.71 -26.20 -2.82
C ARG A 402 -9.64 -25.11 -2.66
N GLY A 403 -9.98 -23.88 -3.04
CA GLY A 403 -9.08 -22.72 -2.91
C GLY A 403 -8.07 -22.55 -4.05
N THR A 404 -8.14 -23.35 -5.12
CA THR A 404 -7.29 -23.16 -6.31
C THR A 404 -7.69 -21.88 -7.05
N ILE A 405 -6.71 -21.00 -7.32
CA ILE A 405 -6.90 -19.77 -8.09
C ILE A 405 -7.04 -20.12 -9.58
N LYS A 406 -8.16 -19.74 -10.19
CA LYS A 406 -8.47 -19.94 -11.63
C LYS A 406 -8.58 -18.61 -12.40
N ILE A 407 -8.20 -17.51 -11.76
CA ILE A 407 -8.28 -16.14 -12.28
C ILE A 407 -6.84 -15.66 -12.58
N PRO A 408 -6.61 -14.85 -13.63
CA PRO A 408 -5.29 -14.29 -13.90
C PRO A 408 -4.73 -13.54 -12.68
N THR A 409 -3.52 -13.91 -12.24
CA THR A 409 -2.84 -13.30 -11.09
C THR A 409 -1.91 -12.15 -11.46
N LYS A 410 -1.64 -11.98 -12.75
CA LYS A 410 -0.79 -10.91 -13.29
C LYS A 410 -1.38 -10.43 -14.62
N VAL A 411 -1.52 -9.11 -14.76
CA VAL A 411 -1.88 -8.44 -16.02
C VAL A 411 -0.71 -7.53 -16.37
N GLU A 412 -0.11 -7.75 -17.54
CA GLU A 412 0.95 -6.89 -18.07
C GLU A 412 0.29 -5.76 -18.87
N VAL A 413 0.67 -4.51 -18.59
CA VAL A 413 0.09 -3.28 -19.19
C VAL A 413 1.16 -2.56 -19.98
#